data_AF-A0A2V8E0E4-F1
#
_entry.id   AF-A0A2V8E0E4-F1
#
_cell.length_a   1.000
_cell.length_b   1.000
_cell.length_c   1.000
_cell.angle_alpha   90.00
_cell.angle_beta   90.00
_cell.angle_gamma   90.00
#
_symmetry.space_group_name_H-M   'P 1'
#
loop_
_entity.id
_entity.type
_entity.pdbx_description
1 polymer ?
#
loop_
_entity_poly.entity_id
_entity_poly.type
_entity_poly.pdbx_seq_one_letter_code
_entity_poly.pdbx_strand_id
1 'polypeptide(L)'
;MLASLWQTRALLRAQLVEEGFEVLATDTWPMMRQYLRLGWKPRLAIVDLQGLPDRERALNGLRILMKPNRVLVLYLRREIPGINGTRRMAP
;
A
#
# COMPACT_ATOMS: atom_id res chain seq x y z
N MET A 1 -3.74 16.89 5.87
CA MET A 1 -3.90 15.43 6.03
C MET A 1 -2.85 14.66 5.21
N LEU A 2 -1.58 15.09 5.24
CA LEU A 2 -0.44 14.45 4.56
C LEU A 2 0.55 13.83 5.55
N ALA A 3 0.64 14.38 6.76
CA ALA A 3 1.49 13.87 7.82
C ALA A 3 1.18 12.40 8.16
N SER A 4 -0.10 12.06 8.35
CA SER A 4 -0.52 10.72 8.78
C SER A 4 -0.10 9.60 7.81
N LEU A 5 -0.17 9.86 6.49
CA LEU A 5 0.25 8.89 5.47
C LEU A 5 1.78 8.71 5.44
N TRP A 6 2.54 9.78 5.72
CA TRP A 6 3.99 9.70 5.89
C TRP A 6 4.38 8.86 7.11
N GLN A 7 3.69 9.04 8.24
CA GLN A 7 3.94 8.25 9.45
C GLN A 7 3.66 6.76 9.26
N THR A 8 2.55 6.37 8.63
CA THR A 8 2.23 4.95 8.38
C THR A 8 3.32 4.26 7.55
N ARG A 9 3.82 4.91 6.50
CA ARG A 9 4.89 4.35 5.66
C ARG A 9 6.23 4.25 6.38
N ALA A 10 6.56 5.26 7.20
CA ALA A 10 7.78 5.24 7.99
C ALA A 10 7.79 4.08 9.00
N LEU A 11 6.67 3.86 9.69
CA LEU A 11 6.49 2.75 10.62
C LEU A 11 6.55 1.39 9.91
N LEU A 12 5.84 1.25 8.78
CA LEU A 12 5.85 0.01 8.00
C LEU A 12 7.26 -0.32 7.50
N ARG A 13 8.01 0.69 7.03
CA ARG A 13 9.41 0.52 6.63
C ARG A 13 10.28 0.10 7.81
N ALA A 14 10.16 0.78 8.95
CA ALA A 14 10.94 0.47 10.14
C ALA A 14 10.72 -0.99 10.58
N GLN A 15 9.46 -1.43 10.68
CA GLN A 15 9.14 -2.81 11.05
C GLN A 15 9.74 -3.81 10.07
N LEU A 16 9.58 -3.61 8.75
CA LEU A 16 10.12 -4.54 7.76
C LEU A 16 11.66 -4.61 7.82
N VAL A 17 12.33 -3.49 8.04
CA VAL A 17 13.80 -3.49 8.22
C VAL A 17 14.19 -4.22 9.50
N GLU A 18 13.46 -4.03 10.60
CA GLU A 18 13.68 -4.72 11.87
C GLU A 18 13.51 -6.25 11.75
N GLU A 19 12.53 -6.69 10.95
CA GLU A 19 12.33 -8.11 10.60
C GLU A 19 13.37 -8.65 9.59
N GLY A 20 14.38 -7.84 9.21
CA GLY A 20 15.49 -8.25 8.35
C GLY A 20 15.21 -8.16 6.85
N PHE A 21 14.16 -7.46 6.41
CA PHE A 21 13.88 -7.25 5.00
C PHE A 21 14.67 -6.06 4.43
N GLU A 22 15.20 -6.23 3.21
CA GLU A 22 15.66 -5.11 2.40
C GLU A 22 14.44 -4.33 1.86
N VAL A 23 14.35 -3.05 2.19
CA VAL A 23 13.19 -2.21 1.82
C VAL A 23 13.61 -0.99 1.01
N LEU A 24 13.10 -0.93 -0.21
CA LEU A 24 13.11 0.28 -1.05
C LEU A 24 11.77 1.01 -0.92
N ALA A 25 11.80 2.21 -0.35
CA ALA A 25 10.62 3.07 -0.25
C ALA A 25 10.64 4.12 -1.37
N THR A 26 9.51 4.26 -2.08
CA THR A 26 9.34 5.27 -3.13
C THR A 26 8.10 6.11 -2.85
N ASP A 27 8.21 7.42 -3.01
CA ASP A 27 7.10 8.35 -2.75
C ASP A 27 6.09 8.43 -3.89
N THR A 28 6.47 8.00 -5.09
CA THR A 28 5.65 8.13 -6.29
C THR A 28 5.63 6.85 -7.11
N TRP A 29 4.50 6.62 -7.79
CA TRP A 29 4.37 5.51 -8.73
C TRP A 29 5.43 5.53 -9.85
N PRO A 30 5.76 6.67 -10.51
CA PRO A 30 6.82 6.72 -11.50
C PRO A 30 8.17 6.19 -11.01
N MET A 31 8.58 6.52 -9.78
CA MET A 31 9.82 6.01 -9.18
C MET A 31 9.74 4.49 -8.97
N MET A 32 8.67 4.01 -8.33
CA MET A 32 8.46 2.57 -8.14
C MET A 32 8.54 1.80 -9.46
N ARG A 33 7.84 2.31 -10.48
CA ARG A 33 7.80 1.74 -11.81
C ARG A 33 9.19 1.68 -12.44
N GLN A 34 10.01 2.72 -12.27
CA GLN A 34 11.37 2.74 -12.79
C GLN A 34 12.22 1.62 -12.18
N TYR A 35 12.20 1.45 -10.86
CA TYR A 35 12.95 0.37 -10.19
C TYR A 35 12.51 -1.02 -10.65
N LEU A 36 11.20 -1.26 -10.75
CA LEU A 36 10.68 -2.53 -11.25
C LEU A 36 11.07 -2.80 -12.70
N ARG A 37 11.11 -1.77 -13.57
CA ARG A 37 11.53 -1.91 -14.98
C ARG A 37 13.03 -2.11 -15.14
N LEU A 38 13.84 -1.52 -14.27
CA LEU A 38 15.29 -1.67 -14.26
C LEU A 38 15.76 -3.02 -13.69
N GLY A 39 14.83 -3.93 -13.40
CA GLY A 39 15.15 -5.31 -13.02
C GLY A 39 15.27 -5.55 -11.52
N TRP A 40 14.90 -4.58 -10.68
CA TRP A 40 14.71 -4.86 -9.26
C TRP A 40 13.56 -5.85 -9.07
N LYS A 41 13.79 -6.93 -8.30
CA LYS A 41 12.85 -8.06 -8.16
C LYS A 41 12.42 -8.24 -6.70
N PRO A 42 11.58 -7.33 -6.16
CA PRO A 42 11.10 -7.47 -4.80
C PRO A 42 10.28 -8.76 -4.62
N ARG A 43 10.38 -9.35 -3.43
CA ARG A 43 9.51 -10.46 -3.02
C ARG A 43 8.07 -10.01 -2.82
N LEU A 44 7.89 -8.76 -2.39
CA LEU A 44 6.60 -8.13 -2.13
C LEU A 44 6.69 -6.64 -2.49
N ALA A 45 5.66 -6.14 -3.18
CA ALA A 45 5.41 -4.71 -3.35
C ALA A 45 4.22 -4.30 -2.49
N ILE A 46 4.36 -3.23 -1.72
CA ILE A 46 3.28 -2.67 -0.88
C ILE A 46 2.91 -1.30 -1.44
N VAL A 47 1.64 -1.10 -1.76
CA VAL A 47 1.16 0.12 -2.42
C VAL A 47 -0.07 0.66 -1.72
N ASP A 48 0.01 1.89 -1.23
CA ASP A 48 -1.14 2.63 -0.72
C ASP A 48 -1.83 3.40 -1.85
N LEU A 49 -3.04 2.98 -2.20
CA LEU A 49 -3.84 3.59 -3.27
C LEU A 49 -4.33 4.99 -2.93
N GLN A 50 -4.40 5.36 -1.67
CA GLN A 50 -4.93 6.68 -1.29
C GLN A 50 -3.96 7.79 -1.62
N GLY A 51 -2.67 7.53 -1.46
CA GLY A 51 -1.60 8.46 -1.80
C GLY A 51 -1.33 8.58 -3.30
N LEU A 52 -2.02 7.81 -4.15
CA LEU A 52 -1.80 7.80 -5.59
C LEU A 52 -2.81 8.67 -6.34
N PRO A 53 -2.36 9.62 -7.18
CA PRO A 53 -3.24 10.47 -7.98
C PRO A 53 -3.97 9.69 -9.08
N ASP A 54 -3.38 8.60 -9.59
CA ASP A 54 -3.95 7.76 -10.65
C ASP A 54 -3.81 6.28 -10.27
N ARG A 55 -4.82 5.77 -9.56
CA ARG A 55 -4.86 4.43 -8.96
C ARG A 55 -4.91 3.34 -10.03
N GLU A 56 -5.76 3.53 -11.04
CA GLU A 56 -5.96 2.58 -12.13
C GLU A 56 -4.69 2.36 -12.93
N ARG A 57 -3.95 3.44 -13.23
CA ARG A 57 -2.68 3.34 -13.94
C ARG A 57 -1.62 2.62 -13.12
N ALA A 58 -1.57 2.84 -11.81
CA ALA A 58 -0.65 2.15 -10.92
C ALA A 58 -0.98 0.65 -10.83
N LEU A 59 -2.25 0.29 -10.63
CA LEU A 59 -2.69 -1.12 -10.57
C LEU A 59 -2.44 -1.86 -11.88
N ASN A 60 -2.79 -1.25 -13.02
CA ASN A 60 -2.53 -1.84 -14.33
C ASN A 60 -1.02 -2.01 -14.58
N GLY A 61 -0.21 -1.04 -14.17
CA GLY A 61 1.24 -1.13 -14.24
C GLY A 61 1.81 -2.25 -13.38
N LEU A 62 1.34 -2.39 -12.14
CA LEU A 62 1.75 -3.46 -11.23
C LEU A 62 1.37 -4.84 -11.78
N ARG A 63 0.19 -4.98 -12.38
CA ARG A 63 -0.25 -6.23 -13.01
C ARG A 63 0.66 -6.69 -14.15
N ILE A 64 1.32 -5.75 -14.84
CA ILE A 64 2.28 -6.04 -15.90
C ILE A 64 3.67 -6.35 -15.32
N LEU A 65 4.07 -5.65 -14.26
CA LEU A 65 5.43 -5.70 -13.72
C LEU A 65 5.64 -6.76 -12.64
N MET A 66 4.57 -7.24 -12.01
CA MET A 66 4.61 -8.17 -10.88
C MET A 66 3.48 -9.19 -10.91
N LYS A 67 3.74 -10.37 -10.34
CA LYS A 67 2.68 -11.36 -10.10
C LYS A 67 1.71 -10.83 -9.03
N PRO A 68 0.37 -10.98 -9.20
CA PRO A 68 -0.61 -10.45 -8.24
C PRO A 68 -0.39 -10.91 -6.79
N ASN A 69 0.07 -12.15 -6.58
CA ASN A 69 0.37 -12.69 -5.25
C ASN A 69 1.63 -12.10 -4.58
N ARG A 70 2.33 -11.18 -5.24
CA ARG A 70 3.47 -10.42 -4.72
C ARG A 70 3.15 -8.94 -4.56
N VAL A 71 1.87 -8.56 -4.59
CA VAL A 71 1.42 -7.17 -4.44
C VAL A 71 0.43 -7.11 -3.28
N LEU A 72 0.75 -6.33 -2.25
CA LEU A 72 -0.15 -5.97 -1.17
C LEU A 72 -0.67 -4.54 -1.41
N VAL A 73 -1.97 -4.41 -1.58
CA VAL A 73 -2.63 -3.13 -1.83
C VAL A 73 -3.27 -2.64 -0.53
N LEU A 74 -2.79 -1.51 -0.03
CA LEU A 74 -3.42 -0.80 1.08
C LEU A 74 -4.48 0.15 0.52
N TYR A 75 -5.68 0.04 1.05
CA TYR A 75 -6.79 0.94 0.75
C TYR A 75 -7.57 1.19 2.03
N LEU A 76 -8.00 2.44 2.26
CA LEU A 76 -9.02 2.68 3.26
C LEU A 76 -10.34 2.13 2.74
N ARG A 77 -10.91 1.19 3.49
CA ARG A 77 -12.32 0.88 3.38
C ARG A 77 -13.07 2.11 3.89
N ARG A 78 -13.81 2.82 3.03
CA ARG A 78 -14.73 3.85 3.51
C ARG A 78 -15.71 3.18 4.49
N GLU A 79 -15.81 3.71 5.71
CA GLU A 79 -16.96 3.43 6.57
C GLU A 79 -18.23 3.79 5.81
N ILE A 80 -19.21 2.89 5.79
CA ILE A 80 -20.55 3.20 5.32
C ILE A 80 -21.22 3.96 6.48
N PRO A 81 -21.60 5.24 6.32
CA PRO A 81 -22.41 5.92 7.33
C PRO A 81 -23.73 5.14 7.45
N GLY A 82 -24.03 4.61 8.64
CA GLY A 82 -25.31 3.95 8.91
C GLY A 82 -25.25 2.56 9.54
N ILE A 83 -24.09 1.90 9.60
CA ILE A 83 -23.92 0.72 10.47
C ILE A 83 -23.50 1.17 11.87
N ASN A 84 -24.42 1.85 12.56
CA ASN A 84 -24.39 1.87 14.02
C ASN A 84 -24.40 0.40 14.46
N GLY A 85 -23.32 -0.04 15.10
CA GLY A 85 -23.32 -1.28 15.87
C GLY A 85 -24.37 -1.13 16.97
N THR A 86 -25.62 -1.47 16.66
CA THR A 86 -26.63 -1.79 17.64
C THR A 86 -26.04 -2.90 18.50
N ARG A 87 -25.47 -2.53 19.65
CA ARG A 87 -25.43 -3.40 20.80
C ARG A 87 -26.89 -3.68 21.14
N ARG A 88 -27.46 -4.74 20.57
CA ARG A 88 -28.54 -5.46 21.23
C ARG A 88 -27.93 -6.04 22.48
N MET A 89 -28.15 -5.38 23.61
CA MET A 89 -28.29 -6.12 24.86
C MET A 89 -29.55 -6.98 24.71
N ALA A 90 -29.39 -8.28 24.85
CA ALA A 90 -30.48 -9.20 25.07
C ALA A 90 -29.94 -10.44 25.76
N PRO A 91 -30.75 -11.09 26.60
CA PRO A 91 -31.61 -10.57 27.66
C PRO A 91 -30.93 -10.62 29.03
#